data_AF-A0A1Y2FJX8-F1
#
_entry.id   AF-A0A1Y2FJX8-F1
#
_cell.length_a   1.000
_cell.length_b   1.000
_cell.length_c   1.000
_cell.angle_alpha   90.00
_cell.angle_beta   90.00
_cell.angle_gamma   90.00
#
_symmetry.space_group_name_H-M   'P 1'
#
loop_
_entity.id
_entity.type
_entity.pdbx_description
1 polymer ?
#
loop_
_entity_poly.entity_id
_entity_poly.type
_entity_poly.pdbx_seq_one_letter_code
_entity_poly.pdbx_strand_id
1 'polypeptide(L)'
;MAIHFSSLMGALAISVAVSRIMTVAGLHMKWFASNYICLVLYLPAALLGFLVASVAFPTTRIEAHQASLLFFSIMSLLPIGTSSWMFCQTLSLLYAAILPDTLVMWFTGSAQAILFGTEGYWSVLGIFVPLTGRLGGDAPAETIIAIIVAVLTFFGLPSLPAYLASLTQATRQRALGATIMAMLLGALLLSTRTVWDAAHPRRVFSQHMYNLTDGLASRLQGAGIATGQAVSMPMNEWVAEWDVVYPFSQFLDSYKVPLETPALQALSAGYETPTLEAKHQVRRGGLVDLVLEVKHAGLIWTVMSFDADVVDWSLPRGIQGYGRHHVKHVGTDGISSHTLTMTLNATPGSSLFIDFVGIDVEAMYPHNKHKAGALSHPVMALFHEIRNVQAPTERDAVDMTSSGMLAARFEVKL
;
A
#
# COMPACT_ATOMS: atom_id res chain seq x y z
N MET A 1 -7.99 -9.08 31.33
CA MET A 1 -8.36 -8.88 29.92
C MET A 1 -8.94 -7.50 29.62
N ALA A 2 -9.94 -7.01 30.40
CA ALA A 2 -10.61 -5.72 30.12
C ALA A 2 -9.66 -4.52 30.01
N ILE A 3 -8.67 -4.38 30.92
CA ILE A 3 -7.70 -3.26 30.86
C ILE A 3 -6.83 -3.29 29.61
N HIS A 4 -6.40 -4.48 29.15
CA HIS A 4 -5.60 -4.64 27.94
C HIS A 4 -6.37 -4.25 26.69
N PHE A 5 -7.58 -4.79 26.56
CA PHE A 5 -8.44 -4.48 25.44
C PHE A 5 -8.81 -2.98 25.44
N SER A 6 -9.16 -2.43 26.60
CA SER A 6 -9.47 -1.00 26.75
C SER A 6 -8.28 -0.11 26.42
N SER A 7 -7.06 -0.55 26.73
CA SER A 7 -5.84 0.18 26.37
C SER A 7 -5.62 0.22 24.86
N LEU A 8 -5.81 -0.90 24.15
CA LEU A 8 -5.76 -0.94 22.68
C LEU A 8 -6.83 -0.05 22.06
N MET A 9 -8.08 -0.18 22.52
CA MET A 9 -9.20 0.63 22.03
C MET A 9 -8.99 2.12 22.33
N GLY A 10 -8.49 2.46 23.51
CA GLY A 10 -8.16 3.83 23.89
C GLY A 10 -7.05 4.42 23.02
N ALA A 11 -5.97 3.66 22.78
CA ALA A 11 -4.89 4.10 21.90
C ALA A 11 -5.39 4.32 20.46
N LEU A 12 -6.21 3.42 19.93
CA LEU A 12 -6.82 3.58 18.60
C LEU A 12 -7.75 4.78 18.54
N ALA A 13 -8.69 4.90 19.48
CA ALA A 13 -9.68 5.97 19.48
C ALA A 13 -9.04 7.36 19.55
N ILE A 14 -8.06 7.54 20.44
CA ILE A 14 -7.37 8.82 20.59
C ILE A 14 -6.48 9.12 19.38
N SER A 15 -5.69 8.17 18.89
CA SER A 15 -4.85 8.38 17.69
C SER A 15 -5.70 8.71 16.46
N VAL A 16 -6.84 8.02 16.27
CA VAL A 16 -7.77 8.32 15.17
C VAL A 16 -8.39 9.71 15.34
N ALA A 17 -8.83 10.08 16.55
CA ALA A 17 -9.37 11.42 16.81
C ALA A 17 -8.34 12.52 16.49
N VAL A 18 -7.09 12.34 16.91
CA VAL A 18 -5.98 13.26 16.58
C VAL A 18 -5.76 13.35 15.08
N SER A 19 -5.79 12.21 14.37
CA SER A 19 -5.65 12.21 12.90
C SER A 19 -6.74 13.04 12.20
N ARG A 20 -7.98 12.97 12.70
CA ARG A 20 -9.10 13.76 12.17
C ARG A 20 -8.93 15.25 12.48
N ILE A 21 -8.47 15.59 13.69
CA ILE A 21 -8.17 16.98 14.07
C ILE A 21 -7.09 17.56 13.15
N MET A 22 -5.99 16.85 12.91
CA MET A 22 -4.93 17.28 12.00
C MET A 22 -5.42 17.49 10.57
N THR A 23 -6.29 16.58 10.11
CA THR A 23 -6.89 16.67 8.76
C THR A 23 -7.77 17.91 8.64
N VAL A 24 -8.69 18.12 9.58
CA VAL A 24 -9.61 19.27 9.58
C VAL A 24 -8.87 20.60 9.77
N ALA A 25 -7.77 20.60 10.54
CA ALA A 25 -6.91 21.77 10.73
C ALA A 25 -6.03 22.10 9.50
N GLY A 26 -6.08 21.31 8.43
CA GLY A 26 -5.26 21.50 7.23
C GLY A 26 -3.78 21.15 7.44
N LEU A 27 -3.44 20.44 8.52
CA LEU A 27 -2.08 19.99 8.87
C LEU A 27 -1.81 18.55 8.41
N HIS A 28 -2.58 18.06 7.44
CA HIS A 28 -2.47 16.71 6.90
C HIS A 28 -1.05 16.42 6.38
N MET A 29 -0.53 15.23 6.67
CA MET A 29 0.77 14.71 6.20
C MET A 29 1.99 15.61 6.48
N LYS A 30 1.90 16.57 7.40
CA LYS A 30 3.05 17.43 7.77
C LYS A 30 4.25 16.65 8.33
N TRP A 31 4.03 15.40 8.73
CA TRP A 31 5.05 14.45 9.14
C TRP A 31 5.70 13.67 7.98
N PHE A 32 5.23 13.80 6.74
CA PHE A 32 5.69 12.99 5.60
C PHE A 32 7.18 13.16 5.30
N ALA A 33 7.72 14.36 5.53
CA ALA A 33 9.13 14.71 5.33
C ALA A 33 10.13 13.89 6.18
N SER A 34 9.66 12.98 7.04
CA SER A 34 10.50 11.98 7.67
C SER A 34 9.67 10.78 8.08
N ASN A 35 10.15 9.58 7.75
CA ASN A 35 9.44 8.32 8.05
C ASN A 35 9.05 8.17 9.53
N TYR A 36 9.80 8.79 10.45
CA TYR A 36 9.63 8.58 11.89
C TYR A 36 9.06 9.78 12.65
N ILE A 37 8.98 10.97 12.04
CA ILE A 37 8.52 12.17 12.76
C ILE A 37 7.03 12.11 13.09
N CYS A 38 6.26 11.25 12.41
CA CYS A 38 4.87 10.95 12.76
C CYS A 38 4.74 10.46 14.22
N LEU A 39 5.79 9.83 14.77
CA LEU A 39 5.84 9.40 16.17
C LEU A 39 5.75 10.57 17.15
N VAL A 40 6.28 11.76 16.80
CA VAL A 40 6.23 12.94 17.67
C VAL A 40 4.78 13.33 18.01
N LEU A 41 3.85 13.03 17.11
CA LEU A 41 2.42 13.29 17.31
C LEU A 41 1.68 12.04 17.80
N TYR A 42 1.82 10.92 17.09
CA TYR A 42 0.98 9.75 17.28
C TYR A 42 1.40 8.84 18.42
N LEU A 43 2.69 8.82 18.80
CA LEU A 43 3.13 8.03 19.96
C LEU A 43 2.57 8.63 21.26
N PRO A 44 2.67 9.94 21.52
CA PRO A 44 1.98 10.57 22.65
C PRO A 44 0.46 10.35 22.63
N ALA A 45 -0.19 10.38 21.46
CA ALA A 45 -1.63 10.10 21.33
C ALA A 45 -1.98 8.66 21.72
N ALA A 46 -1.19 7.68 21.28
CA ALA A 46 -1.35 6.29 21.68
C ALA A 46 -1.18 6.13 23.20
N LEU A 47 -0.10 6.70 23.78
CA LEU A 47 0.19 6.67 25.21
C LEU A 47 -0.92 7.32 26.05
N LEU A 48 -1.51 8.42 25.56
CA LEU A 48 -2.68 9.04 26.20
C LEU A 48 -3.86 8.07 26.27
N GLY A 49 -4.06 7.24 25.24
CA GLY A 49 -5.07 6.18 25.23
C GLY A 49 -4.88 5.14 26.32
N PHE A 50 -3.63 4.70 26.55
CA PHE A 50 -3.30 3.82 27.68
C PHE A 50 -3.56 4.50 29.03
N LEU A 51 -3.20 5.78 29.17
CA LEU A 51 -3.42 6.53 30.40
C LEU A 51 -4.91 6.66 30.72
N VAL A 52 -5.74 7.04 29.74
CA VAL A 52 -7.20 7.13 29.90
C VAL A 52 -7.79 5.78 30.29
N ALA A 53 -7.38 4.69 29.63
CA ALA A 53 -7.82 3.33 29.99
C ALA A 53 -7.41 2.95 31.42
N SER A 54 -6.20 3.29 31.85
CA SER A 54 -5.70 3.01 33.22
C SER A 54 -6.42 3.81 34.31
N VAL A 55 -7.00 4.96 33.97
CA VAL A 55 -7.81 5.77 34.90
C VAL A 55 -9.23 5.23 34.96
N ALA A 56 -9.81 4.84 33.82
CA ALA A 56 -11.16 4.30 33.74
C ALA A 56 -11.28 2.90 34.37
N PHE A 57 -10.24 2.07 34.23
CA PHE A 57 -10.19 0.72 34.78
C PHE A 57 -9.03 0.61 35.77
N PRO A 58 -9.20 1.05 37.03
CA PRO A 58 -8.18 0.88 38.05
C PRO A 58 -7.98 -0.61 38.34
N THR A 59 -6.78 -1.11 38.13
CA THR A 59 -6.38 -2.48 38.45
C THR A 59 -5.08 -2.47 39.24
N THR A 60 -4.76 -3.58 39.89
CA THR A 60 -3.43 -3.77 40.47
C THR A 60 -2.40 -4.03 39.37
N ARG A 61 -1.12 -3.81 39.68
CA ARG A 61 0.00 -4.12 38.78
C ARG A 61 -0.02 -5.59 38.32
N ILE A 62 -0.24 -6.52 39.26
CA ILE A 62 -0.21 -7.96 39.01
C ILE A 62 -1.35 -8.37 38.08
N GLU A 63 -2.57 -7.89 38.32
CA GLU A 63 -3.72 -8.17 37.46
C GLU A 63 -3.52 -7.65 36.04
N ALA A 64 -2.98 -6.43 35.90
CA ALA A 64 -2.66 -5.86 34.60
C ALA A 64 -1.61 -6.71 33.86
N HIS A 65 -0.55 -7.14 34.54
CA HIS A 65 0.47 -7.99 33.95
C HIS A 65 -0.07 -9.37 33.53
N GLN A 66 -0.83 -10.04 34.40
CA GLN A 66 -1.47 -11.32 34.07
C GLN A 66 -2.42 -11.17 32.89
N ALA A 67 -3.12 -10.04 32.78
CA ALA A 67 -3.94 -9.72 31.62
C ALA A 67 -3.10 -9.54 30.35
N SER A 68 -1.91 -8.92 30.40
CA SER A 68 -0.96 -8.88 29.26
C SER A 68 -0.61 -10.30 28.85
N LEU A 69 -0.14 -11.10 29.81
CA LEU A 69 0.41 -12.43 29.57
C LEU A 69 -0.65 -13.33 28.95
N LEU A 70 -1.87 -13.31 29.46
CA LEU A 70 -2.98 -14.08 28.93
C LEU A 70 -3.33 -13.66 27.49
N PHE A 71 -3.40 -12.34 27.22
CA PHE A 71 -3.72 -11.82 25.89
C PHE A 71 -2.71 -12.30 24.83
N PHE A 72 -1.41 -12.07 25.09
CA PHE A 72 -0.35 -12.46 24.17
C PHE A 72 -0.21 -13.98 24.02
N SER A 73 -0.45 -14.74 25.09
CA SER A 73 -0.47 -16.20 25.02
C SER A 73 -1.58 -16.70 24.08
N ILE A 74 -2.80 -16.18 24.22
CA ILE A 74 -3.91 -16.55 23.31
C ILE A 74 -3.59 -16.16 21.87
N MET A 75 -3.09 -14.95 21.64
CA MET A 75 -2.73 -14.49 20.29
C MET A 75 -1.61 -15.33 19.64
N SER A 76 -0.69 -15.89 20.44
CA SER A 76 0.36 -16.78 19.95
C SER A 76 -0.15 -18.14 19.45
N LEU A 77 -1.34 -18.56 19.87
CA LEU A 77 -1.96 -19.83 19.46
C LEU A 77 -2.77 -19.73 18.16
N LEU A 78 -3.07 -18.51 17.70
CA LEU A 78 -3.81 -18.30 16.46
C LEU A 78 -2.88 -18.50 15.26
N PRO A 79 -3.33 -19.18 14.17
CA PRO A 79 -2.55 -19.42 12.96
C PRO A 79 -2.48 -18.16 12.08
N ILE A 80 -2.07 -17.04 12.67
CA ILE A 80 -1.86 -15.76 11.99
C ILE A 80 -0.36 -15.64 11.73
N GLY A 81 0.05 -15.10 10.58
CA GLY A 81 1.47 -14.95 10.23
C GLY A 81 2.33 -14.19 11.26
N THR A 82 1.69 -13.46 12.18
CA THR A 82 2.32 -12.72 13.29
C THR A 82 2.39 -13.51 14.61
N SER A 83 2.02 -14.79 14.64
CA SER A 83 2.01 -15.62 15.85
C SER A 83 3.38 -15.75 16.50
N SER A 84 4.46 -15.74 15.70
CA SER A 84 5.85 -15.74 16.17
C SER A 84 6.19 -14.49 16.97
N TRP A 85 5.75 -13.30 16.53
CA TRP A 85 5.90 -12.06 17.28
C TRP A 85 5.17 -12.18 18.62
N MET A 86 3.90 -12.59 18.60
CA MET A 86 3.10 -12.73 19.82
C MET A 86 3.73 -13.72 20.81
N PHE A 87 4.33 -14.79 20.31
CA PHE A 87 5.09 -15.75 21.12
C PHE A 87 6.31 -15.11 21.80
N CYS A 88 7.11 -14.32 21.07
CA CYS A 88 8.24 -13.58 21.65
C CYS A 88 7.81 -12.58 22.74
N GLN A 89 6.64 -11.96 22.58
CA GLN A 89 6.06 -11.06 23.57
C GLN A 89 5.64 -11.82 24.84
N THR A 90 5.02 -12.99 24.67
CA THR A 90 4.68 -13.89 25.77
C THR A 90 5.92 -14.32 26.55
N LEU A 91 7.02 -14.71 25.87
CA LEU A 91 8.28 -15.06 26.53
C LEU A 91 8.86 -13.89 27.34
N SER A 92 8.80 -12.67 26.79
CA SER A 92 9.27 -11.47 27.48
C SER A 92 8.45 -11.22 28.75
N LEU A 93 7.12 -11.31 28.67
CA LEU A 93 6.23 -11.15 29.83
C LEU A 93 6.43 -12.25 30.87
N LEU A 94 6.63 -13.50 30.44
CA LEU A 94 6.91 -14.62 31.35
C LEU A 94 8.24 -14.42 32.07
N TYR A 95 9.28 -13.96 31.35
CA TYR A 95 10.56 -13.63 31.95
C TYR A 95 10.40 -12.50 32.97
N ALA A 96 9.65 -11.44 32.64
CA ALA A 96 9.34 -10.35 33.58
C ALA A 96 8.62 -10.82 34.85
N ALA A 97 7.76 -11.84 34.76
CA ALA A 97 7.03 -12.40 35.89
C ALA A 97 7.94 -13.15 36.90
N ILE A 98 9.09 -13.65 36.47
CA ILE A 98 10.04 -14.39 37.31
C ILE A 98 10.98 -13.42 38.05
N LEU A 99 11.14 -12.21 37.54
CA LEU A 99 12.05 -11.23 38.12
C LEU A 99 11.47 -10.62 39.41
N PRO A 100 12.33 -10.15 40.34
CA PRO A 100 11.90 -9.44 41.54
C PRO A 100 11.03 -8.23 41.20
N ASP A 101 10.01 -7.96 42.02
CA ASP A 101 9.02 -6.91 41.78
C ASP A 101 9.59 -5.49 41.98
N THR A 102 10.42 -5.08 41.03
CA THR A 102 11.01 -3.75 40.94
C THR A 102 10.77 -3.20 39.54
N LEU A 103 10.48 -1.91 39.44
CA LEU A 103 10.19 -1.25 38.16
C LEU A 103 11.30 -1.45 37.12
N VAL A 104 12.57 -1.47 37.57
CA VAL A 104 13.73 -1.70 36.71
C VAL A 104 13.70 -3.09 36.09
N MET A 105 13.36 -4.11 36.89
CA MET A 105 13.33 -5.50 36.43
C MET A 105 12.16 -5.78 35.50
N TRP A 106 11.04 -5.07 35.65
CA TRP A 106 9.94 -5.11 34.70
C TRP A 106 10.33 -4.54 33.33
N PHE A 107 11.15 -3.48 33.32
CA PHE A 107 11.66 -2.87 32.10
C PHE A 107 12.67 -3.78 31.40
N THR A 108 13.61 -4.38 32.14
CA THR A 108 14.55 -5.37 31.59
C THR A 108 13.86 -6.64 31.13
N GLY A 109 12.84 -7.09 31.87
CA GLY A 109 11.99 -8.22 31.49
C GLY A 109 11.24 -7.99 30.17
N SER A 110 10.94 -6.73 29.85
CA SER A 110 10.27 -6.32 28.60
C SER A 110 11.26 -5.82 27.53
N ALA A 111 12.58 -5.96 27.72
CA ALA A 111 13.55 -5.39 26.79
C ALA A 111 13.43 -5.97 25.38
N GLN A 112 13.24 -7.29 25.26
CA GLN A 112 13.03 -7.95 23.98
C GLN A 112 11.74 -7.44 23.30
N ALA A 113 10.65 -7.29 24.05
CA ALA A 113 9.40 -6.73 23.55
C ALA A 113 9.57 -5.34 22.94
N ILE A 114 10.33 -4.47 23.62
CA ILE A 114 10.63 -3.10 23.19
C ILE A 114 11.51 -3.10 21.92
N LEU A 115 12.49 -3.99 21.84
CA LEU A 115 13.35 -4.12 20.66
C LEU A 115 12.54 -4.54 19.42
N PHE A 116 11.70 -5.57 19.54
CA PHE A 116 10.79 -5.98 18.46
C PHE A 116 9.78 -4.87 18.10
N GLY A 117 9.26 -4.14 19.09
CA GLY A 117 8.41 -2.97 18.85
C GLY A 117 9.13 -1.89 18.05
N THR A 118 10.39 -1.61 18.37
CA THR A 118 11.24 -0.62 17.69
C THR A 118 11.55 -1.04 16.25
N GLU A 119 11.89 -2.32 16.04
CA GLU A 119 12.07 -2.89 14.70
C GLU A 119 10.77 -2.84 13.89
N GLY A 120 9.63 -3.08 14.55
CA GLY A 120 8.30 -2.90 14.00
C GLY A 120 8.05 -1.49 13.49
N TYR A 121 8.41 -0.47 14.27
CA TYR A 121 8.35 0.92 13.84
C TYR A 121 9.23 1.19 12.63
N TRP A 122 10.50 0.75 12.66
CA TRP A 122 11.45 0.95 11.57
C TRP A 122 10.96 0.32 10.26
N SER A 123 10.50 -0.93 10.34
CA SER A 123 10.07 -1.70 9.18
C SER A 123 8.74 -1.20 8.62
N VAL A 124 7.73 -1.04 9.48
CA VAL A 124 6.37 -0.70 9.02
C VAL A 124 6.29 0.76 8.61
N LEU A 125 6.81 1.72 9.40
CA LEU A 125 6.78 3.13 9.00
C LEU A 125 7.69 3.40 7.81
N GLY A 126 8.83 2.70 7.70
CA GLY A 126 9.72 2.79 6.54
C GLY A 126 9.05 2.39 5.22
N ILE A 127 8.03 1.53 5.28
CA ILE A 127 7.24 1.12 4.11
C ILE A 127 6.02 2.03 3.93
N PHE A 128 5.22 2.21 4.98
CA PHE A 128 3.91 2.84 4.88
C PHE A 128 3.98 4.36 4.77
N VAL A 129 4.95 5.04 5.40
CA VAL A 129 5.07 6.50 5.25
C VAL A 129 5.33 6.86 3.79
N PRO A 130 6.34 6.31 3.09
CA PRO A 130 6.52 6.57 1.66
C PRO A 130 5.35 6.13 0.78
N LEU A 131 4.61 5.09 1.18
CA LEU A 131 3.41 4.64 0.46
C LEU A 131 2.27 5.65 0.59
N THR A 132 2.07 6.27 1.76
CA THR A 132 1.01 7.26 1.96
C THR A 132 1.13 8.48 1.05
N GLY A 133 2.36 8.88 0.70
CA GLY A 133 2.60 9.95 -0.27
C GLY A 133 2.28 9.57 -1.73
N ARG A 134 1.91 8.31 -1.97
CA ARG A 134 1.45 7.78 -3.28
C ARG A 134 -0.05 7.51 -3.30
N LEU A 135 -0.69 7.46 -2.13
CA LEU A 135 -2.13 7.33 -2.05
C LEU A 135 -2.76 8.65 -2.51
N GLY A 136 -3.89 8.56 -3.20
CA GLY A 136 -4.63 9.72 -3.72
C GLY A 136 -5.05 10.70 -2.62
N GLY A 137 -5.59 11.85 -3.04
CA GLY A 137 -6.02 12.90 -2.12
C GLY A 137 -7.13 12.47 -1.17
N ASP A 138 -7.92 11.47 -1.56
CA ASP A 138 -9.06 10.96 -0.78
C ASP A 138 -8.68 9.82 0.19
N ALA A 139 -7.48 9.26 0.06
CA ALA A 139 -7.04 8.20 0.96
C ALA A 139 -6.74 8.76 2.36
N PRO A 140 -7.24 8.12 3.44
CA PRO A 140 -7.07 8.62 4.80
C PRO A 140 -5.67 8.29 5.36
N ALA A 141 -4.61 8.76 4.69
CA ALA A 141 -3.21 8.56 5.03
C ALA A 141 -2.91 8.88 6.51
N GLU A 142 -3.44 10.00 6.99
CA GLU A 142 -3.32 10.47 8.36
C GLU A 142 -3.86 9.42 9.36
N THR A 143 -5.03 8.84 9.07
CA THR A 143 -5.66 7.82 9.90
C THR A 143 -4.92 6.48 9.81
N ILE A 144 -4.42 6.10 8.63
CA ILE A 144 -3.63 4.86 8.44
C ILE A 144 -2.39 4.88 9.35
N ILE A 145 -1.59 5.96 9.30
CA ILE A 145 -0.40 6.07 10.15
C ILE A 145 -0.76 6.13 11.63
N ALA A 146 -1.84 6.84 11.99
CA ALA A 146 -2.30 6.90 13.37
C ALA A 146 -2.65 5.51 13.93
N ILE A 147 -3.33 4.66 13.14
CA ILE A 147 -3.66 3.28 13.50
C ILE A 147 -2.39 2.45 13.63
N ILE A 148 -1.47 2.54 12.66
CA ILE A 148 -0.20 1.81 12.68
C ILE A 148 0.58 2.13 13.96
N VAL A 149 0.74 3.41 14.30
CA VAL A 149 1.47 3.83 15.50
C VAL A 149 0.77 3.35 16.78
N ALA A 150 -0.56 3.42 16.85
CA ALA A 150 -1.31 2.92 18.00
C ALA A 150 -1.13 1.41 18.21
N VAL A 151 -1.23 0.63 17.13
CA VAL A 151 -1.08 -0.83 17.14
C VAL A 151 0.36 -1.23 17.49
N LEU A 152 1.35 -0.58 16.89
CA LEU A 152 2.77 -0.83 17.19
C LEU A 152 3.14 -0.41 18.61
N THR A 153 2.56 0.67 19.14
CA THR A 153 2.75 1.04 20.56
C THR A 153 2.24 -0.06 21.47
N PHE A 154 1.05 -0.60 21.18
CA PHE A 154 0.45 -1.66 21.98
C PHE A 154 1.26 -2.96 21.94
N PHE A 155 1.74 -3.36 20.77
CA PHE A 155 2.55 -4.57 20.64
C PHE A 155 4.00 -4.39 21.09
N GLY A 156 4.55 -3.17 21.01
CA GLY A 156 5.91 -2.86 21.44
C GLY A 156 6.05 -2.63 22.94
N LEU A 157 4.96 -2.27 23.63
CA LEU A 157 4.96 -1.98 25.07
C LEU A 157 3.91 -2.83 25.83
N PRO A 158 4.05 -4.17 25.82
CA PRO A 158 3.05 -5.08 26.40
C PRO A 158 2.91 -4.94 27.92
N SER A 159 3.93 -4.44 28.61
CA SER A 159 3.96 -4.21 30.06
C SER A 159 3.52 -2.80 30.47
N LEU A 160 3.21 -1.93 29.51
CA LEU A 160 2.78 -0.55 29.79
C LEU A 160 1.54 -0.48 30.71
N PRO A 161 0.49 -1.30 30.54
CA PRO A 161 -0.64 -1.28 31.48
C PRO A 161 -0.25 -1.61 32.92
N ALA A 162 0.65 -2.58 33.13
CA ALA A 162 1.16 -2.92 34.45
C ALA A 162 2.01 -1.80 35.06
N TYR A 163 2.82 -1.12 34.24
CA TYR A 163 3.56 0.06 34.66
C TYR A 163 2.63 1.18 35.13
N LEU A 164 1.62 1.52 34.31
CA LEU A 164 0.65 2.57 34.61
C LEU A 164 -0.19 2.27 35.85
N ALA A 165 -0.60 1.00 36.03
CA ALA A 165 -1.34 0.54 37.22
C ALA A 165 -0.55 0.76 38.53
N SER A 166 0.78 0.85 38.45
CA SER A 166 1.63 1.05 39.61
C SER A 166 1.89 2.52 39.97
N LEU A 167 1.47 3.44 39.12
CA LEU A 167 1.64 4.87 39.34
C LEU A 167 0.56 5.41 40.28
N THR A 168 0.97 6.31 41.19
CA THR A 168 0.02 7.06 42.02
C THR A 168 -0.92 7.89 41.14
N GLN A 169 -2.12 8.20 41.66
CA GLN A 169 -3.10 9.00 40.94
C GLN A 169 -2.54 10.37 40.53
N ALA A 170 -1.75 11.01 41.41
CA ALA A 170 -1.10 12.28 41.10
C ALA A 170 -0.09 12.16 39.94
N THR A 171 0.71 11.09 39.93
CA THR A 171 1.66 10.85 38.83
C THR A 171 0.95 10.54 37.52
N ARG A 172 -0.15 9.77 37.55
CA ARG A 172 -0.98 9.51 36.35
C ARG A 172 -1.59 10.78 35.77
N GLN A 173 -2.13 11.66 36.61
CA GLN A 173 -2.67 12.95 36.17
C GLN A 173 -1.59 13.86 35.57
N ARG A 174 -0.39 13.90 36.17
CA ARG A 174 0.75 14.63 35.61
C ARG A 174 1.20 14.05 34.26
N ALA A 175 1.25 12.71 34.13
CA ALA A 175 1.57 12.03 32.88
C ALA A 175 0.53 12.32 31.79
N LEU A 176 -0.75 12.41 32.15
CA LEU A 176 -1.83 12.80 31.23
C LEU A 176 -1.64 14.23 30.73
N GLY A 177 -1.36 15.18 31.63
CA GLY A 177 -1.03 16.56 31.24
C GLY A 177 0.21 16.64 30.35
N ALA A 178 1.27 15.90 30.70
CA ALA A 178 2.52 15.88 29.94
C ALA A 178 2.37 15.28 28.53
N THR A 179 1.57 14.22 28.38
CA THR A 179 1.30 13.60 27.06
C THR A 179 0.46 14.52 26.16
N ILE A 180 -0.56 15.20 26.72
CA ILE A 180 -1.31 16.23 25.98
C ILE A 180 -0.39 17.37 25.54
N MET A 181 0.46 17.87 26.44
CA MET A 181 1.42 18.92 26.10
C MET A 181 2.40 18.48 25.02
N ALA A 182 2.92 17.25 25.09
CA ALA A 182 3.79 16.69 24.07
C ALA A 182 3.10 16.59 22.70
N MET A 183 1.83 16.18 22.66
CA MET A 183 1.03 16.17 21.43
C MET A 183 0.86 17.58 20.83
N LEU A 184 0.51 18.57 21.67
CA LEU A 184 0.31 19.96 21.22
C LEU A 184 1.61 20.55 20.69
N LEU A 185 2.73 20.33 21.38
CA LEU A 185 4.06 20.73 20.92
C LEU A 185 4.43 20.02 19.61
N GLY A 186 4.11 18.74 19.48
CA GLY A 186 4.31 17.98 18.25
C GLY A 186 3.50 18.56 17.07
N ALA A 187 2.23 18.86 17.27
CA ALA A 187 1.39 19.49 16.26
C ALA A 187 1.91 20.88 15.85
N LEU A 188 2.35 21.68 16.83
CA LEU A 188 2.97 22.99 16.57
C LEU A 188 4.27 22.85 15.76
N LEU A 189 5.15 21.93 16.13
CA LEU A 189 6.39 21.64 15.41
C LEU A 189 6.15 21.17 13.98
N LEU A 190 5.09 20.38 13.75
CA LEU A 190 4.72 19.91 12.42
C LEU A 190 4.06 21.01 11.59
N SER A 191 3.36 21.96 12.21
CA SER A 191 2.64 23.03 11.49
C SER A 191 3.57 23.90 10.62
N THR A 192 4.81 24.12 11.07
CA THR A 192 5.82 24.94 10.39
C THR A 192 6.50 24.23 9.23
N ARG A 193 6.31 22.91 9.07
CA ARG A 193 6.97 22.12 8.03
C ARG A 193 6.20 22.12 6.72
N THR A 194 6.93 21.94 5.62
CA THR A 194 6.33 21.58 4.33
C THR A 194 6.10 20.07 4.30
N VAL A 195 5.08 19.65 3.55
CA VAL A 195 4.76 18.21 3.39
C VAL A 195 5.80 17.55 2.50
N TRP A 196 6.18 18.22 1.41
CA TRP A 196 7.13 17.74 0.41
C TRP A 196 8.42 18.56 0.48
N ASP A 197 9.55 17.87 0.31
CA ASP A 197 10.88 18.46 0.19
C ASP A 197 11.72 17.65 -0.82
N ALA A 198 12.96 18.09 -1.07
CA ALA A 198 13.83 17.43 -2.05
C ALA A 198 14.23 15.98 -1.65
N ALA A 199 14.19 15.65 -0.36
CA ALA A 199 14.47 14.29 0.13
C ALA A 199 13.21 13.40 0.13
N HIS A 200 12.03 14.02 0.21
CA HIS A 200 10.72 13.38 0.27
C HIS A 200 9.77 14.03 -0.74
N PRO A 201 10.08 13.88 -2.04
CA PRO A 201 9.27 14.48 -3.08
C PRO A 201 7.92 13.78 -3.18
N ARG A 202 6.90 14.52 -3.60
CA ARG A 202 5.62 13.95 -3.98
C ARG A 202 5.82 13.08 -5.23
N ARG A 203 5.49 11.80 -5.16
CA ARG A 203 5.63 10.90 -6.30
C ARG A 203 4.40 10.94 -7.18
N VAL A 204 4.58 11.35 -8.44
CA VAL A 204 3.51 11.39 -9.43
C VAL A 204 3.77 10.29 -10.45
N PHE A 205 2.84 9.34 -10.53
CA PHE A 205 2.84 8.30 -11.54
C PHE A 205 1.98 8.76 -12.72
N SER A 206 2.59 8.79 -13.90
CA SER A 206 1.85 8.93 -15.14
C SER A 206 2.07 7.70 -16.02
N GLN A 207 1.05 7.34 -16.79
CA GLN A 207 1.15 6.29 -17.78
C GLN A 207 0.70 6.86 -19.11
N HIS A 208 1.50 6.70 -20.14
CA HIS A 208 1.10 7.03 -21.49
C HIS A 208 0.59 5.75 -22.13
N MET A 209 -0.73 5.62 -22.23
CA MET A 209 -1.41 4.41 -22.67
C MET A 209 -1.76 4.48 -24.16
N TYR A 210 -1.35 3.46 -24.89
CA TYR A 210 -1.77 3.20 -26.27
C TYR A 210 -2.79 2.06 -26.26
N ASN A 211 -4.05 2.38 -26.56
CA ASN A 211 -5.10 1.37 -26.68
C ASN A 211 -5.20 0.90 -28.14
N LEU A 212 -4.84 -0.36 -28.40
CA LEU A 212 -4.89 -0.96 -29.71
C LEU A 212 -6.32 -1.32 -30.17
N THR A 213 -7.26 -1.50 -29.25
CA THR A 213 -8.64 -1.82 -29.59
C THR A 213 -9.36 -0.64 -30.22
N ASP A 214 -9.20 0.55 -29.64
CA ASP A 214 -9.86 1.77 -30.13
C ASP A 214 -8.93 2.64 -31.00
N GLY A 215 -7.63 2.31 -31.05
CA GLY A 215 -6.60 3.06 -31.76
C GLY A 215 -6.28 4.43 -31.15
N LEU A 216 -6.64 4.66 -29.87
CA LEU A 216 -6.52 5.94 -29.18
C LEU A 216 -5.38 5.94 -28.15
N ALA A 217 -4.69 7.08 -28.05
CA ALA A 217 -3.72 7.33 -26.99
C ALA A 217 -4.37 8.11 -25.84
N SER A 218 -4.01 7.79 -24.60
CA SER A 218 -4.44 8.54 -23.43
C SER A 218 -3.33 8.62 -22.40
N ARG A 219 -3.28 9.72 -21.66
CA ARG A 219 -2.38 9.86 -20.54
C ARG A 219 -3.16 9.69 -19.24
N LEU A 220 -2.78 8.65 -18.49
CA LEU A 220 -3.29 8.38 -17.16
C LEU A 220 -2.38 9.04 -16.15
N GLN A 221 -2.96 9.67 -15.14
CA GLN A 221 -2.22 10.37 -14.09
C GLN A 221 -2.80 10.00 -12.73
N GLY A 222 -1.93 9.67 -11.79
CA GLY A 222 -2.28 9.64 -10.37
C GLY A 222 -2.47 11.06 -9.81
N ALA A 223 -3.24 11.19 -8.73
CA ALA A 223 -3.60 12.47 -8.12
C ALA A 223 -2.43 13.47 -7.98
N GLY A 224 -2.63 14.70 -8.47
CA GLY A 224 -1.82 15.86 -8.07
C GLY A 224 -1.33 16.79 -9.17
N ILE A 225 -1.41 16.40 -10.44
CA ILE A 225 -1.01 17.25 -11.57
C ILE A 225 -2.02 17.01 -12.70
N ALA A 226 -3.20 17.64 -12.64
CA ALA A 226 -4.12 17.64 -13.78
C ALA A 226 -3.62 18.66 -14.81
N THR A 227 -2.72 18.25 -15.71
CA THR A 227 -2.38 19.06 -16.88
C THR A 227 -3.36 18.74 -18.02
N GLY A 228 -4.20 19.70 -18.39
CA GLY A 228 -5.19 19.57 -19.47
C GLY A 228 -6.63 19.30 -18.99
N GLN A 229 -7.54 19.02 -19.93
CA GLN A 229 -8.91 18.57 -19.62
C GLN A 229 -8.87 17.13 -19.08
N ALA A 230 -8.56 17.01 -17.79
CA ALA A 230 -8.55 15.74 -17.09
C ALA A 230 -9.98 15.28 -16.77
N VAL A 231 -10.30 14.05 -17.16
CA VAL A 231 -11.54 13.39 -16.78
C VAL A 231 -11.22 12.47 -15.59
N SER A 232 -11.96 12.64 -14.49
CA SER A 232 -11.83 11.75 -13.32
C SER A 232 -12.20 10.33 -13.73
N MET A 233 -11.34 9.37 -13.36
CA MET A 233 -11.51 7.96 -13.64
C MET A 233 -11.64 7.22 -12.29
N PRO A 234 -12.87 7.07 -11.75
CA PRO A 234 -13.08 6.40 -10.49
C PRO A 234 -12.62 4.94 -10.59
N MET A 235 -11.73 4.54 -9.67
CA MET A 235 -11.14 3.21 -9.72
C MET A 235 -12.16 2.14 -9.32
N ASN A 236 -12.23 1.06 -10.10
CA ASN A 236 -12.96 -0.16 -9.78
C ASN A 236 -12.23 -1.37 -10.35
N GLU A 237 -12.72 -2.58 -10.09
CA GLU A 237 -12.08 -3.83 -10.53
C GLU A 237 -12.05 -4.04 -12.05
N TRP A 238 -12.80 -3.23 -12.81
CA TRP A 238 -12.90 -3.30 -14.27
C TRP A 238 -12.11 -2.20 -14.98
N VAL A 239 -11.37 -1.36 -14.24
CA VAL A 239 -10.45 -0.37 -14.83
C VAL A 239 -9.13 -1.07 -15.17
N ALA A 240 -9.10 -1.70 -16.34
CA ALA A 240 -7.96 -2.51 -16.75
C ALA A 240 -6.70 -1.71 -17.04
N GLU A 241 -6.83 -0.41 -17.34
CA GLU A 241 -5.68 0.43 -17.69
C GLU A 241 -4.63 0.55 -16.57
N TRP A 242 -5.02 0.31 -15.31
CA TRP A 242 -4.11 0.33 -14.16
C TRP A 242 -3.71 -1.07 -13.66
N ASP A 243 -4.06 -2.14 -14.37
CA ASP A 243 -3.87 -3.51 -13.89
C ASP A 243 -2.40 -3.89 -13.68
N VAL A 244 -1.47 -3.24 -14.40
CA VAL A 244 -0.02 -3.34 -14.18
C VAL A 244 0.34 -3.16 -12.70
N VAL A 245 -0.33 -2.25 -11.99
CA VAL A 245 -0.07 -1.97 -10.56
C VAL A 245 -1.13 -2.55 -9.61
N TYR A 246 -2.08 -3.35 -10.08
CA TYR A 246 -3.03 -4.11 -9.25
C TYR A 246 -2.32 -4.95 -8.15
N PRO A 247 -2.88 -5.12 -6.94
CA PRO A 247 -4.12 -4.54 -6.43
C PRO A 247 -3.95 -3.09 -5.93
N PHE A 248 -2.74 -2.53 -5.97
CA PHE A 248 -2.50 -1.17 -5.48
C PHE A 248 -3.22 -0.10 -6.31
N SER A 249 -3.55 -0.40 -7.57
CA SER A 249 -4.37 0.46 -8.42
C SER A 249 -5.65 0.89 -7.73
N GLN A 250 -6.29 0.01 -6.94
CA GLN A 250 -7.55 0.28 -6.23
C GLN A 250 -7.48 1.45 -5.24
N PHE A 251 -6.27 1.86 -4.82
CA PHE A 251 -6.06 2.97 -3.90
C PHE A 251 -5.60 4.27 -4.58
N LEU A 252 -5.58 4.29 -5.92
CA LEU A 252 -5.17 5.45 -6.70
C LEU A 252 -6.39 6.25 -7.16
N ASP A 253 -6.38 7.55 -6.92
CA ASP A 253 -7.26 8.44 -7.68
C ASP A 253 -6.63 8.63 -9.06
N SER A 254 -7.37 8.25 -10.10
CA SER A 254 -6.89 8.33 -11.47
C SER A 254 -7.62 9.40 -12.27
N TYR A 255 -6.86 10.02 -13.15
CA TYR A 255 -7.35 10.98 -14.14
C TYR A 255 -6.89 10.54 -15.52
N LYS A 256 -7.82 10.54 -16.48
CA LYS A 256 -7.56 10.26 -17.89
C LYS A 256 -7.56 11.57 -18.67
N VAL A 257 -6.46 11.85 -19.35
CA VAL A 257 -6.35 12.95 -20.31
C VAL A 257 -6.34 12.34 -21.70
N PRO A 258 -7.40 12.50 -22.51
CA PRO A 258 -7.39 12.03 -23.88
C PRO A 258 -6.32 12.79 -24.68
N LEU A 259 -5.60 12.09 -25.54
CA LEU A 259 -4.61 12.69 -26.44
C LEU A 259 -5.19 12.68 -27.86
N GLU A 260 -4.96 13.75 -28.62
CA GLU A 260 -5.46 13.89 -29.99
C GLU A 260 -4.75 12.94 -31.00
N THR A 261 -3.69 12.26 -30.55
CA THR A 261 -2.85 11.40 -31.40
C THR A 261 -3.44 9.99 -31.56
N PRO A 262 -3.57 9.46 -32.79
CA PRO A 262 -3.88 8.05 -33.01
C PRO A 262 -2.75 7.17 -32.46
N ALA A 263 -3.07 6.19 -31.61
CA ALA A 263 -2.09 5.35 -30.92
C ALA A 263 -1.12 4.65 -31.89
N LEU A 264 -1.62 4.20 -33.04
CA LEU A 264 -0.85 3.45 -34.03
C LEU A 264 0.19 4.31 -34.78
N GLN A 265 -0.02 5.63 -34.88
CA GLN A 265 0.95 6.54 -35.53
C GLN A 265 2.08 6.95 -34.58
N ALA A 266 1.86 6.82 -33.26
CA ALA A 266 2.82 7.17 -32.23
C ALA A 266 3.72 5.99 -31.80
N LEU A 267 3.31 4.74 -32.09
CA LEU A 267 4.17 3.57 -31.93
C LEU A 267 5.30 3.65 -32.97
N SER A 268 6.54 3.53 -32.50
CA SER A 268 7.73 3.60 -33.36
C SER A 268 7.70 2.50 -34.43
N ALA A 269 8.30 2.78 -35.59
CA ALA A 269 8.49 1.78 -36.64
C ALA A 269 9.34 0.62 -36.10
N GLY A 270 8.71 -0.52 -35.80
CA GLY A 270 9.36 -1.68 -35.17
C GLY A 270 8.57 -2.32 -34.03
N TYR A 271 7.46 -1.72 -33.58
CA TYR A 271 6.63 -2.28 -32.51
C TYR A 271 5.88 -3.54 -32.97
N GLU A 272 6.12 -4.68 -32.31
CA GLU A 272 5.32 -5.89 -32.51
C GLU A 272 4.04 -5.79 -31.69
N THR A 273 2.90 -5.90 -32.35
CA THR A 273 1.59 -5.88 -31.68
C THR A 273 1.42 -7.16 -30.86
N PRO A 274 1.07 -7.10 -29.57
CA PRO A 274 0.81 -8.29 -28.80
C PRO A 274 -0.36 -9.07 -29.39
N THR A 275 -0.25 -10.37 -29.33
CA THR A 275 -1.29 -11.29 -29.81
C THR A 275 -1.67 -12.23 -28.69
N LEU A 276 -2.97 -12.50 -28.59
CA LEU A 276 -3.52 -13.48 -27.67
C LEU A 276 -4.33 -14.49 -28.47
N GLU A 277 -3.94 -15.76 -28.38
CA GLU A 277 -4.57 -16.86 -29.11
C GLU A 277 -4.93 -17.99 -28.15
N ALA A 278 -6.12 -18.57 -28.33
CA ALA A 278 -6.48 -19.82 -27.67
C ALA A 278 -6.11 -21.02 -28.54
N LYS A 279 -5.27 -21.88 -27.99
CA LYS A 279 -4.84 -23.15 -28.60
C LYS A 279 -5.43 -24.32 -27.83
N HIS A 280 -5.44 -25.49 -28.47
CA HIS A 280 -5.85 -26.77 -27.87
C HIS A 280 -7.23 -26.74 -27.17
N GLN A 281 -8.22 -26.17 -27.86
CA GLN A 281 -9.57 -26.05 -27.31
C GLN A 281 -10.32 -27.39 -27.35
N VAL A 282 -10.70 -27.91 -26.19
CA VAL A 282 -11.48 -29.16 -26.05
C VAL A 282 -12.73 -28.88 -25.22
N ARG A 283 -13.90 -29.26 -25.75
CA ARG A 283 -15.19 -29.04 -25.08
C ARG A 283 -15.72 -30.34 -24.46
N ARG A 284 -16.06 -30.31 -23.17
CA ARG A 284 -16.53 -31.47 -22.40
C ARG A 284 -17.66 -31.08 -21.46
N GLY A 285 -18.92 -31.36 -21.84
CA GLY A 285 -20.06 -31.28 -20.93
C GLY A 285 -20.26 -29.94 -20.22
N GLY A 286 -20.08 -28.81 -20.92
CA GLY A 286 -20.15 -27.46 -20.35
C GLY A 286 -18.80 -26.89 -19.90
N LEU A 287 -17.74 -27.70 -19.94
CA LEU A 287 -16.37 -27.25 -19.71
C LEU A 287 -15.64 -27.00 -21.03
N VAL A 288 -14.76 -26.00 -21.04
CA VAL A 288 -13.86 -25.68 -22.14
C VAL A 288 -12.43 -25.68 -21.60
N ASP A 289 -11.66 -26.67 -22.03
CA ASP A 289 -10.21 -26.71 -21.79
C ASP A 289 -9.52 -25.93 -22.90
N LEU A 290 -8.60 -25.03 -22.55
CA LEU A 290 -7.86 -24.24 -23.51
C LEU A 290 -6.47 -23.87 -22.99
N VAL A 291 -5.57 -23.57 -23.92
CA VAL A 291 -4.24 -23.01 -23.66
C VAL A 291 -4.19 -21.61 -24.27
N LEU A 292 -4.18 -20.58 -23.43
CA LEU A 292 -3.93 -19.21 -23.88
C LEU A 292 -2.44 -19.03 -24.14
N GLU A 293 -2.10 -18.63 -25.37
CA GLU A 293 -0.75 -18.18 -25.72
C GLU A 293 -0.76 -16.66 -25.89
N VAL A 294 0.13 -15.99 -25.17
CA VAL A 294 0.32 -14.55 -25.24
C VAL A 294 1.70 -14.28 -25.82
N LYS A 295 1.78 -13.50 -26.89
CA LYS A 295 3.03 -12.94 -27.42
C LYS A 295 3.04 -11.44 -27.18
N HIS A 296 4.13 -10.92 -26.64
CA HIS A 296 4.23 -9.57 -26.12
C HIS A 296 5.68 -9.04 -26.21
N ALA A 297 6.31 -9.14 -27.39
CA ALA A 297 7.68 -8.66 -27.57
C ALA A 297 7.81 -7.17 -27.19
N GLY A 298 8.88 -6.82 -26.46
CA GLY A 298 9.12 -5.45 -25.97
C GLY A 298 8.26 -5.03 -24.77
N LEU A 299 7.37 -5.89 -24.28
CA LEU A 299 6.53 -5.62 -23.10
C LEU A 299 6.97 -6.44 -21.89
N ILE A 300 7.03 -5.78 -20.73
CA ILE A 300 7.24 -6.41 -19.42
C ILE A 300 6.04 -6.18 -18.51
N TRP A 301 5.99 -6.96 -17.42
CA TRP A 301 4.96 -6.83 -16.38
C TRP A 301 3.55 -6.86 -16.97
N THR A 302 3.33 -7.81 -17.87
CA THR A 302 2.07 -7.95 -18.58
C THR A 302 1.01 -8.52 -17.66
N VAL A 303 -0.22 -8.00 -17.81
CA VAL A 303 -1.37 -8.42 -17.02
C VAL A 303 -2.52 -8.76 -17.95
N MET A 304 -3.12 -9.93 -17.73
CA MET A 304 -4.37 -10.33 -18.34
C MET A 304 -5.47 -10.30 -17.27
N SER A 305 -6.55 -9.60 -17.58
CA SER A 305 -7.72 -9.48 -16.72
C SER A 305 -8.97 -9.92 -17.45
N PHE A 306 -9.72 -10.85 -16.85
CA PHE A 306 -10.91 -11.43 -17.50
C PHE A 306 -11.91 -11.93 -16.47
N ASP A 307 -13.19 -11.93 -16.85
CA ASP A 307 -14.29 -12.44 -16.04
C ASP A 307 -14.67 -13.85 -16.52
N ALA A 308 -14.45 -14.85 -15.67
CA ALA A 308 -14.75 -16.25 -16.02
C ALA A 308 -15.01 -17.12 -14.78
N ASP A 309 -15.76 -18.21 -14.99
CA ASP A 309 -15.87 -19.31 -14.04
C ASP A 309 -14.73 -20.30 -14.30
N VAL A 310 -13.60 -20.06 -13.64
CA VAL A 310 -12.39 -20.89 -13.75
C VAL A 310 -12.57 -22.08 -12.81
N VAL A 311 -12.47 -23.28 -13.37
CA VAL A 311 -12.58 -24.56 -12.63
C VAL A 311 -11.19 -25.05 -12.23
N ASP A 312 -10.24 -24.95 -13.15
CA ASP A 312 -8.84 -25.33 -12.94
C ASP A 312 -7.92 -24.54 -13.88
N TRP A 313 -6.65 -24.43 -13.53
CA TRP A 313 -5.63 -23.75 -14.33
C TRP A 313 -4.22 -24.13 -13.89
N SER A 314 -3.21 -23.80 -14.69
CA SER A 314 -1.81 -24.14 -14.43
C SER A 314 -1.13 -23.36 -13.28
N LEU A 315 -1.88 -22.62 -12.45
CA LEU A 315 -1.35 -21.83 -11.35
C LEU A 315 -1.45 -22.57 -9.99
N PRO A 316 -0.60 -22.27 -9.00
CA PRO A 316 -0.47 -23.08 -7.76
C PRO A 316 -1.71 -23.20 -6.87
N ARG A 317 -2.74 -22.38 -7.07
CA ARG A 317 -4.01 -22.46 -6.34
C ARG A 317 -5.15 -22.52 -7.33
N GLY A 318 -5.91 -23.61 -7.33
CA GLY A 318 -7.19 -23.68 -8.03
C GLY A 318 -8.17 -22.69 -7.41
N ILE A 319 -8.87 -21.93 -8.26
CA ILE A 319 -9.99 -21.08 -7.86
C ILE A 319 -11.28 -21.80 -8.27
N GLN A 320 -12.36 -21.60 -7.53
CA GLN A 320 -13.69 -22.08 -7.91
C GLN A 320 -14.65 -20.90 -7.96
N GLY A 321 -15.45 -20.83 -9.02
CA GLY A 321 -16.53 -19.86 -9.18
C GLY A 321 -16.21 -18.72 -10.15
N TYR A 322 -17.27 -18.05 -10.56
CA TYR A 322 -17.21 -16.89 -11.45
C TYR A 322 -16.64 -15.66 -10.73
N GLY A 323 -15.63 -15.04 -11.32
CA GLY A 323 -15.04 -13.80 -10.81
C GLY A 323 -14.08 -13.14 -11.80
N ARG A 324 -13.62 -11.94 -11.45
CA ARG A 324 -12.58 -11.18 -12.16
C ARG A 324 -11.21 -11.72 -11.76
N HIS A 325 -10.49 -12.30 -12.72
CA HIS A 325 -9.15 -12.85 -12.50
C HIS A 325 -8.11 -11.88 -13.03
N HIS A 326 -7.01 -11.68 -12.29
CA HIS A 326 -5.86 -10.88 -12.73
C HIS A 326 -4.62 -11.78 -12.76
N VAL A 327 -4.14 -12.11 -13.94
CA VAL A 327 -2.95 -12.94 -14.14
C VAL A 327 -1.79 -12.04 -14.52
N LYS A 328 -0.80 -11.95 -13.62
CA LYS A 328 0.40 -11.13 -13.83
C LYS A 328 1.58 -12.00 -14.23
N HIS A 329 2.18 -11.67 -15.36
CA HIS A 329 3.45 -12.23 -15.78
C HIS A 329 4.57 -11.22 -15.49
N VAL A 330 5.37 -11.51 -14.46
CA VAL A 330 6.52 -10.68 -14.05
C VAL A 330 7.75 -11.04 -14.87
N GLY A 331 7.58 -11.11 -16.20
CA GLY A 331 8.67 -11.35 -17.13
C GLY A 331 9.64 -10.17 -17.16
N THR A 332 10.93 -10.46 -17.28
CA THR A 332 11.97 -9.46 -17.55
C THR A 332 12.13 -9.24 -19.05
N ASP A 333 12.87 -8.19 -19.40
CA ASP A 333 13.30 -7.95 -20.77
C ASP A 333 13.93 -9.23 -21.39
N GLY A 334 13.57 -9.52 -22.64
CA GLY A 334 13.94 -10.74 -23.36
C GLY A 334 12.92 -11.89 -23.31
N ILE A 335 11.89 -11.85 -22.44
CA ILE A 335 10.77 -12.80 -22.49
C ILE A 335 9.64 -12.21 -23.33
N SER A 336 9.38 -12.80 -24.49
CA SER A 336 8.40 -12.29 -25.47
C SER A 336 7.11 -13.10 -25.53
N SER A 337 6.98 -14.18 -24.77
CA SER A 337 5.74 -14.96 -24.72
C SER A 337 5.57 -15.74 -23.43
N HIS A 338 4.32 -16.06 -23.10
CA HIS A 338 3.97 -16.96 -22.01
C HIS A 338 2.64 -17.68 -22.33
N THR A 339 2.37 -18.77 -21.62
CA THR A 339 1.14 -19.55 -21.78
C THR A 339 0.41 -19.75 -20.46
N LEU A 340 -0.91 -19.88 -20.54
CA LEU A 340 -1.78 -20.19 -19.40
C LEU A 340 -2.76 -21.28 -19.82
N THR A 341 -2.68 -22.43 -19.17
CA THR A 341 -3.63 -23.52 -19.36
C THR A 341 -4.78 -23.34 -18.38
N MET A 342 -6.02 -23.43 -18.85
CA MET A 342 -7.21 -23.30 -18.02
C MET A 342 -8.37 -24.16 -18.49
N THR A 343 -9.20 -24.54 -17.53
CA THR A 343 -10.49 -25.18 -17.73
C THR A 343 -11.56 -24.22 -17.24
N LEU A 344 -12.43 -23.80 -18.16
CA LEU A 344 -13.51 -22.85 -17.89
C LEU A 344 -14.85 -23.56 -17.90
N ASN A 345 -15.76 -23.16 -17.02
CA ASN A 345 -17.18 -23.47 -17.15
C ASN A 345 -17.83 -22.40 -18.04
N ALA A 346 -18.19 -22.80 -19.26
CA ALA A 346 -18.63 -21.87 -20.29
C ALA A 346 -19.75 -22.45 -21.17
N THR A 347 -20.68 -21.58 -21.58
CA THR A 347 -21.75 -21.98 -22.50
C THR A 347 -21.17 -22.12 -23.92
N PRO A 348 -21.55 -23.16 -24.68
CA PRO A 348 -21.09 -23.32 -26.06
C PRO A 348 -21.34 -22.06 -26.90
N GLY A 349 -20.29 -21.50 -27.52
CA GLY A 349 -20.40 -20.31 -28.36
C GLY A 349 -20.34 -18.97 -27.61
N SER A 350 -20.09 -18.98 -26.29
CA SER A 350 -19.72 -17.76 -25.57
C SER A 350 -18.32 -17.27 -25.97
N SER A 351 -18.02 -16.00 -25.70
CA SER A 351 -16.67 -15.44 -25.88
C SER A 351 -16.09 -15.04 -24.53
N LEU A 352 -14.80 -15.32 -24.34
CA LEU A 352 -14.00 -14.79 -23.25
C LEU A 352 -13.38 -13.47 -23.69
N PHE A 353 -13.67 -12.40 -22.97
CA PHE A 353 -13.02 -11.11 -23.18
C PHE A 353 -11.86 -10.97 -22.21
N ILE A 354 -10.68 -10.65 -22.73
CA ILE A 354 -9.47 -10.49 -21.96
C ILE A 354 -8.94 -9.07 -22.18
N ASP A 355 -8.90 -8.30 -21.11
CA ASP A 355 -8.19 -7.03 -21.08
C ASP A 355 -6.70 -7.33 -20.85
N PHE A 356 -5.85 -6.83 -21.73
CA PHE A 356 -4.40 -6.99 -21.68
C PHE A 356 -3.75 -5.61 -21.51
N VAL A 357 -2.78 -5.53 -20.62
CA VAL A 357 -1.93 -4.35 -20.47
C VAL A 357 -0.48 -4.76 -20.22
N GLY A 358 0.48 -4.01 -20.76
CA GLY A 358 1.91 -4.22 -20.53
C GLY A 358 2.70 -2.93 -20.52
N ILE A 359 3.84 -2.93 -19.83
CA ILE A 359 4.80 -1.82 -19.82
C ILE A 359 5.73 -1.96 -21.00
N ASP A 360 5.84 -0.92 -21.82
CA ASP A 360 6.89 -0.83 -22.83
C ASP A 360 8.25 -0.64 -22.16
N VAL A 361 9.13 -1.62 -22.39
CA VAL A 361 10.48 -1.69 -21.80
C VAL A 361 11.31 -0.49 -22.18
N GLU A 362 11.11 0.13 -23.35
CA GLU A 362 11.90 1.28 -23.80
C GLU A 362 11.35 2.59 -23.21
N ALA A 363 10.04 2.69 -23.01
CA ALA A 363 9.34 3.89 -22.60
C ALA A 363 9.25 4.12 -21.08
N MET A 364 10.26 3.72 -20.31
CA MET A 364 10.31 3.92 -18.85
C MET A 364 11.18 5.13 -18.46
N TYR A 365 10.53 6.24 -18.09
CA TYR A 365 11.18 7.46 -17.60
C TYR A 365 11.16 7.53 -16.06
N PRO A 366 12.28 7.84 -15.38
CA PRO A 366 13.59 8.21 -15.92
C PRO A 366 14.52 7.02 -16.18
N HIS A 367 14.10 5.78 -15.91
CA HIS A 367 14.99 4.60 -15.90
C HIS A 367 15.84 4.47 -17.17
N ASN A 368 15.22 4.59 -18.35
CA ASN A 368 15.90 4.45 -19.62
C ASN A 368 16.44 5.76 -20.20
N LYS A 369 16.28 6.90 -19.53
CA LYS A 369 16.63 8.21 -20.12
C LYS A 369 18.10 8.31 -20.54
N HIS A 370 18.96 7.48 -19.95
CA HIS A 370 20.40 7.44 -20.21
C HIS A 370 20.77 6.58 -21.44
N LYS A 371 19.85 5.77 -21.97
CA LYS A 371 20.10 4.95 -23.16
C LYS A 371 20.23 5.84 -24.39
N ALA A 372 21.15 5.48 -25.30
CA ALA A 372 21.31 6.18 -26.57
C ALA A 372 19.99 6.12 -27.36
N GLY A 373 19.53 7.27 -27.86
CA GLY A 373 18.26 7.36 -28.57
C GLY A 373 17.01 7.33 -27.70
N ALA A 374 17.09 7.25 -26.36
CA ALA A 374 15.89 7.17 -25.51
C ALA A 374 14.88 8.31 -25.74
N LEU A 375 15.37 9.52 -26.06
CA LEU A 375 14.53 10.69 -26.35
C LEU A 375 13.92 10.68 -27.76
N SER A 376 14.22 9.70 -28.62
CA SER A 376 13.47 9.50 -29.86
C SER A 376 12.08 8.91 -29.59
N HIS A 377 11.90 8.24 -28.44
CA HIS A 377 10.61 7.69 -28.05
C HIS A 377 9.67 8.83 -27.61
N PRO A 378 8.45 8.98 -28.19
CA PRO A 378 7.57 10.12 -27.94
C PRO A 378 7.23 10.34 -26.46
N VAL A 379 6.98 9.25 -25.73
CA VAL A 379 6.72 9.28 -24.28
C VAL A 379 7.93 9.83 -23.53
N MET A 380 9.14 9.35 -23.84
CA MET A 380 10.36 9.77 -23.16
C MET A 380 10.67 11.24 -23.43
N ALA A 381 10.47 11.71 -24.67
CA ALA A 381 10.62 13.11 -25.05
C ALA A 381 9.66 14.02 -24.31
N LEU A 382 8.36 13.67 -24.28
CA LEU A 382 7.32 14.43 -23.60
C LEU A 382 7.62 14.59 -22.10
N PHE A 383 7.97 13.51 -21.40
CA PHE A 383 8.26 13.58 -19.97
C PHE A 383 9.57 14.30 -19.67
N HIS A 384 10.55 14.21 -20.56
CA HIS A 384 11.77 15.01 -20.47
C HIS A 384 11.48 16.51 -20.61
N GLU A 385 10.60 16.90 -21.53
CA GLU A 385 10.16 18.29 -21.71
C GLU A 385 9.36 18.80 -20.50
N ILE A 386 8.33 18.07 -20.06
CA ILE A 386 7.52 18.45 -18.88
C ILE A 386 8.40 18.69 -17.67
N ARG A 387 9.37 17.78 -17.42
CA ARG A 387 10.32 17.95 -16.31
C ARG A 387 11.18 19.18 -16.50
N ASN A 388 11.59 19.50 -17.73
CA ASN A 388 12.48 20.63 -18.01
C ASN A 388 11.81 22.01 -17.93
N VAL A 389 10.49 22.10 -18.11
CA VAL A 389 9.74 23.35 -17.98
C VAL A 389 9.42 23.71 -16.52
N GLN A 390 9.40 22.72 -15.61
CA GLN A 390 9.17 22.97 -14.18
C GLN A 390 10.34 23.74 -13.55
N ALA A 391 10.00 24.73 -12.72
CA ALA A 391 10.96 25.49 -11.92
C ALA A 391 11.77 24.53 -11.02
N PRO A 392 13.07 24.80 -10.76
CA PRO A 392 13.93 23.87 -10.00
C PRO A 392 13.34 23.47 -8.64
N THR A 393 12.72 24.41 -7.93
CA THR A 393 12.08 24.19 -6.63
C THR A 393 10.85 23.27 -6.70
N GLU A 394 10.09 23.31 -7.80
CA GLU A 394 8.95 22.41 -8.03
C GLU A 394 9.40 21.04 -8.54
N ARG A 395 10.46 21.02 -9.36
CA ARG A 395 11.07 19.81 -9.91
C ARG A 395 11.65 18.91 -8.82
N ASP A 396 12.24 19.50 -7.78
CA ASP A 396 12.82 18.75 -6.67
C ASP A 396 11.76 18.31 -5.64
N ALA A 397 10.63 19.01 -5.57
CA ALA A 397 9.51 18.66 -4.70
C ALA A 397 8.58 17.59 -5.30
N VAL A 398 8.73 17.27 -6.58
CA VAL A 398 7.92 16.28 -7.31
C VAL A 398 8.80 15.28 -8.05
N ASP A 399 8.70 14.01 -7.68
CA ASP A 399 9.37 12.91 -8.39
C ASP A 399 8.37 12.28 -9.36
N MET A 400 8.49 12.65 -10.62
CA MET A 400 7.62 12.17 -11.69
C MET A 400 8.24 10.95 -12.37
N THR A 401 7.49 9.86 -12.39
CA THR A 401 7.81 8.66 -13.16
C THR A 401 6.74 8.45 -14.21
N SER A 402 7.17 7.98 -15.38
CA SER A 402 6.24 7.61 -16.43
C SER A 402 6.64 6.34 -17.13
N SER A 403 5.62 5.58 -17.52
CA SER A 403 5.74 4.39 -18.34
C SER A 403 4.89 4.56 -19.60
N GLY A 404 5.46 4.22 -20.76
CA GLY A 404 4.65 3.85 -21.92
C GLY A 404 3.96 2.53 -21.61
N MET A 405 2.66 2.49 -21.89
CA MET A 405 1.82 1.33 -21.68
C MET A 405 1.12 1.01 -22.98
N LEU A 406 0.91 -0.28 -23.20
CA LEU A 406 0.13 -0.76 -24.31
C LEU A 406 -1.01 -1.62 -23.77
N ALA A 407 -2.22 -1.29 -24.18
CA ALA A 407 -3.43 -1.99 -23.80
C ALA A 407 -4.16 -2.51 -25.04
N ALA A 408 -4.82 -3.65 -24.87
CA ALA A 408 -5.68 -4.24 -25.88
C ALA A 408 -6.75 -5.10 -25.21
N ARG A 409 -7.94 -5.13 -25.79
CA ARG A 409 -9.00 -6.07 -25.44
C ARG A 409 -9.08 -7.13 -26.52
N PHE A 410 -8.90 -8.39 -26.11
CA PHE A 410 -8.97 -9.55 -26.98
C PHE A 410 -10.29 -10.29 -26.77
N GLU A 411 -10.86 -10.79 -27.86
CA GLU A 411 -12.00 -11.71 -27.83
C GLU A 411 -11.52 -13.12 -28.20
N VAL A 412 -11.73 -14.06 -27.30
CA VAL A 412 -11.44 -15.48 -27.50
C VAL A 412 -12.76 -16.25 -27.55
N LYS A 413 -13.06 -16.88 -28.68
CA LYS A 413 -14.28 -17.69 -28.83
C LYS A 413 -14.14 -19.02 -28.09
N LEU A 414 -15.10 -19.33 -27.20
CA LEU A 414 -15.12 -20.53 -26.35
C LEU A 414 -15.91 -21.69 -26.94
#